data_AF-A0A8I1MKD3-F1
#
_entry.id   AF-A0A8I1MKD3-F1
#
_cell.length_a   1.000
_cell.length_b   1.000
_cell.length_c   1.000
_cell.angle_alpha   90.00
_cell.angle_beta   90.00
_cell.angle_gamma   90.00
#
_symmetry.space_group_name_H-M   'P 1'
#
loop_
_entity.id
_entity.type
_entity.pdbx_description
1 polymer ?
#
loop_
_entity_poly.entity_id
_entity_poly.type
_entity_poly.pdbx_seq_one_letter_code
_entity_poly.pdbx_strand_id
1 'polypeptide(L)'
;MLSVMFIKSETKELKPFQKLSIPEACEITETVETQYRLTRKKAHADFFILDEEDQEVYVGTLSIGSGHARHVVDHIKKKLSSLKMDDIQEARKRSFLEQLEKEVPDHLKITDGSFSLEEETENHMQTTQPPVLSTHNRRLIYGGGILSLLILSATCFSTVATSQDRAETIQDLQKQVKLEQKITGTYERALLGDSQGALKRLSSIDEQSLTKEQKNVYMSLLVDQKKYEEAVKLQGNHPEVVESMISKKGDVSALKEFQQTFPSSTGSFDLAYHEQRWEDMMRQSGVEMTDKRYEMKAYGYLKLDKVKEAKEEAAHIQNQELNQKIETYEKTKNEVEETKKQVEEENKKDKKDENKIKSLTDQQKKQEEALKNL
;
A
#
# COMPACT_ATOMS: atom_id res chain seq x y z
N MET A 1 -1.28 1.59 11.57
CA MET A 1 -1.27 2.93 12.18
C MET A 1 -0.42 3.81 11.32
N LEU A 2 -0.90 5.02 11.03
CA LEU A 2 -0.16 5.97 10.21
C LEU A 2 1.02 6.54 11.01
N SER A 3 2.01 7.05 10.30
CA SER A 3 3.17 7.68 10.94
C SER A 3 3.67 8.87 10.13
N VAL A 4 4.31 9.82 10.80
CA VAL A 4 4.92 11.00 10.18
C VAL A 4 6.43 10.83 10.17
N MET A 5 7.07 11.13 9.05
CA MET A 5 8.53 11.20 8.96
C MET A 5 8.93 12.55 8.37
N PHE A 6 9.71 13.33 9.13
CA PHE A 6 10.28 14.58 8.62
C PHE A 6 11.53 14.29 7.80
N ILE A 7 11.68 14.90 6.65
CA ILE A 7 12.80 14.66 5.71
C ILE A 7 13.81 15.79 5.77
N LYS A 8 13.29 17.01 5.89
CA LYS A 8 14.08 18.22 6.02
C LYS A 8 13.36 19.16 6.97
N SER A 9 14.09 19.70 7.95
CA SER A 9 13.53 20.69 8.87
C SER A 9 14.53 21.82 9.07
N GLU A 10 14.02 23.05 9.05
CA GLU A 10 14.76 24.25 9.46
C GLU A 10 14.75 24.43 10.99
N THR A 11 14.00 23.59 11.71
CA THR A 11 13.94 23.56 13.17
C THR A 11 14.82 22.43 13.71
N LYS A 12 15.49 22.65 14.85
CA LYS A 12 16.38 21.66 15.48
C LYS A 12 15.60 20.59 16.24
N GLU A 13 14.37 20.92 16.60
CA GLU A 13 13.45 20.12 17.40
C GLU A 13 12.80 19.00 16.59
N LEU A 14 12.63 19.19 15.27
CA LEU A 14 12.14 18.17 14.34
C LEU A 14 13.34 17.45 13.72
N LYS A 15 13.61 16.23 14.19
CA LYS A 15 14.72 15.42 13.68
C LYS A 15 14.36 14.80 12.33
N PRO A 16 15.20 14.98 11.29
CA PRO A 16 15.03 14.29 10.02
C PRO A 16 15.13 12.77 10.16
N PHE A 17 14.42 12.06 9.28
CA PHE A 17 14.38 10.59 9.14
C PHE A 17 13.96 9.83 10.39
N GLN A 18 13.29 10.51 11.32
CA GLN A 18 12.67 9.88 12.48
C GLN A 18 11.21 9.59 12.17
N LYS A 19 10.82 8.31 12.24
CA LYS A 19 9.42 7.88 12.18
C LYS A 19 8.75 8.20 13.53
N LEU A 20 7.69 8.97 13.50
CA LEU A 20 6.89 9.39 14.65
C LEU A 20 5.46 8.90 14.47
N SER A 21 4.81 8.47 15.55
CA SER A 21 3.37 8.24 15.49
C SER A 21 2.61 9.57 15.26
N ILE A 22 1.39 9.51 14.73
CA ILE A 22 0.56 10.71 14.55
C ILE A 22 0.40 11.52 15.86
N PRO A 23 0.13 10.91 17.03
CA PRO A 23 0.10 11.64 18.30
C PRO A 23 1.39 12.40 18.61
N GLU A 24 2.54 11.73 18.54
CA GLU A 24 3.84 12.32 18.85
C GLU A 24 4.18 13.45 17.89
N ALA A 25 3.91 13.26 16.60
CA ALA A 25 4.13 14.29 15.60
C ALA A 25 3.24 15.52 15.84
N CYS A 26 1.99 15.33 16.29
CA CYS A 26 1.10 16.44 16.64
C CYS A 26 1.65 17.26 17.82
N GLU A 27 2.05 16.60 18.90
CA GLU A 27 2.60 17.22 20.12
C GLU A 27 3.86 18.04 19.85
N ILE A 28 4.81 17.43 19.12
CA ILE A 28 6.07 18.09 18.79
C ILE A 28 5.81 19.29 17.88
N THR A 29 4.97 19.13 16.86
CA THR A 29 4.70 20.24 15.93
C THR A 29 3.89 21.37 16.57
N GLU A 30 3.00 21.10 17.51
CA GLU A 30 2.31 22.15 18.27
C GLU A 30 3.25 22.91 19.20
N THR A 31 4.13 22.20 19.89
CA THR A 31 5.14 22.81 20.76
C THR A 31 6.04 23.75 19.95
N VAL A 32 6.54 23.27 18.81
CA VAL A 32 7.43 24.05 17.94
C VAL A 32 6.68 25.22 17.30
N GLU A 33 5.44 25.04 16.81
CA GLU A 33 4.59 26.13 16.31
C GLU A 33 4.41 27.23 17.35
N THR A 34 4.06 26.85 18.58
CA THR A 34 3.82 27.80 19.68
C THR A 34 5.09 28.59 20.01
N GLN A 35 6.24 27.91 20.13
CA GLN A 35 7.52 28.55 20.40
C GLN A 35 7.96 29.51 19.28
N TYR A 36 7.82 29.09 18.02
CA TYR A 36 8.22 29.89 16.87
C TYR A 36 7.30 31.11 16.69
N ARG A 37 6.00 30.95 16.97
CA ARG A 37 5.04 32.07 16.99
C ARG A 37 5.39 33.09 18.08
N LEU A 38 5.71 32.64 19.30
CA LEU A 38 6.10 33.52 20.41
C LEU A 38 7.40 34.29 20.09
N THR A 39 8.36 33.63 19.45
CA THR A 39 9.65 34.24 19.07
C THR A 39 9.62 34.95 17.70
N ARG A 40 8.45 35.01 17.05
CA ARG A 40 8.24 35.58 15.69
C ARG A 40 9.18 35.00 14.63
N LYS A 41 9.59 33.75 14.79
CA LYS A 41 10.38 33.00 13.81
C LYS A 41 9.44 32.23 12.90
N LYS A 42 9.88 32.03 11.65
CA LYS A 42 9.20 31.18 10.69
C LYS A 42 10.17 30.14 10.18
N ALA A 43 9.67 28.94 9.96
CA ALA A 43 10.45 27.81 9.48
C ALA A 43 9.57 26.87 8.66
N HIS A 44 10.22 26.04 7.87
CA HIS A 44 9.56 25.00 7.09
C HIS A 44 10.10 23.61 7.45
N ALA A 45 9.21 22.62 7.41
CA ALA A 45 9.57 21.22 7.57
C ALA A 45 8.84 20.36 6.54
N ASP A 46 9.61 19.66 5.72
CA ASP A 46 9.12 18.68 4.75
C ASP A 46 8.89 17.35 5.45
N PHE A 47 7.75 16.72 5.19
CA PHE A 47 7.35 15.47 5.86
C PHE A 47 6.56 14.55 4.95
N PHE A 48 6.59 13.26 5.29
CA PHE A 48 5.77 12.20 4.74
C PHE A 48 4.80 11.67 5.78
N ILE A 49 3.61 11.27 5.35
CA ILE A 49 2.77 10.31 6.07
C ILE A 49 3.05 8.94 5.45
N LEU A 50 3.41 7.99 6.30
CA LEU A 50 3.65 6.61 5.93
C LEU A 50 2.52 5.73 6.46
N ASP A 51 2.15 4.71 5.71
CA ASP A 51 1.25 3.65 6.16
C ASP A 51 1.98 2.57 6.98
N GLU A 52 1.28 1.47 7.23
CA GLU A 52 1.79 0.31 7.97
C GLU A 52 2.94 -0.40 7.26
N GLU A 53 3.05 -0.26 5.94
CA GLU A 53 4.05 -0.90 5.09
C GLU A 53 5.20 0.06 4.72
N ASP A 54 5.35 1.15 5.49
CA ASP A 54 6.31 2.23 5.24
C ASP A 54 6.16 2.89 3.85
N GLN A 55 4.98 2.78 3.24
CA GLN A 55 4.70 3.44 1.97
C GLN A 55 4.24 4.87 2.20
N GLU A 56 4.78 5.78 1.40
CA GLU A 56 4.40 7.20 1.42
C GLU A 56 2.97 7.37 0.91
N VAL A 57 2.05 7.70 1.82
CA VAL A 57 0.65 7.99 1.51
C VAL A 57 0.36 9.48 1.40
N TYR A 58 1.19 10.36 1.96
CA TYR A 58 1.04 11.81 1.79
C TYR A 58 2.39 12.51 1.94
N VAL A 59 2.61 13.61 1.23
CA VAL A 59 3.79 14.47 1.39
C VAL A 59 3.32 15.89 1.59
N GLY A 60 3.94 16.60 2.53
CA GLY A 60 3.65 18.00 2.77
C GLY A 60 4.85 18.78 3.27
N THR A 61 4.72 20.11 3.17
CA THR A 61 5.63 21.06 3.81
C THR A 61 4.86 21.82 4.87
N LEU A 62 5.16 21.55 6.13
CA LEU A 62 4.60 22.23 7.28
C LEU A 62 5.19 23.64 7.40
N SER A 63 4.33 24.65 7.57
CA SER A 63 4.74 26.03 7.82
C SER A 63 4.64 26.36 9.31
N ILE A 64 5.79 26.50 9.96
CA ILE A 64 5.95 26.65 11.41
C ILE A 64 6.14 28.12 11.79
N GLY A 65 5.55 28.54 12.91
CA GLY A 65 5.47 29.92 13.41
C GLY A 65 4.56 30.83 12.58
N SER A 66 3.73 30.24 11.72
CA SER A 66 2.86 30.96 10.78
C SER A 66 1.50 31.29 11.37
N GLY A 67 1.07 30.56 12.41
CA GLY A 67 -0.29 30.58 12.94
C GLY A 67 -1.33 29.95 12.01
N HIS A 68 -0.93 29.42 10.84
CA HIS A 68 -1.84 28.84 9.86
C HIS A 68 -2.42 27.50 10.34
N ALA A 69 -1.59 26.66 10.96
CA ALA A 69 -1.98 25.39 11.53
C ALA A 69 -1.35 25.22 12.91
N ARG A 70 -2.05 24.54 13.82
CA ARG A 70 -1.55 24.25 15.18
C ARG A 70 -0.56 23.10 15.20
N HIS A 71 -0.78 22.08 14.37
CA HIS A 71 0.07 20.89 14.26
C HIS A 71 -0.03 20.28 12.86
N VAL A 72 0.73 19.21 12.62
CA VAL A 72 0.85 18.57 11.29
C VAL A 72 -0.49 18.09 10.71
N VAL A 73 -1.36 17.46 11.50
CA VAL A 73 -2.69 17.00 11.01
C VAL A 73 -3.62 18.17 10.71
N ASP A 74 -3.65 19.22 11.54
CA ASP A 74 -4.42 20.44 11.26
C ASP A 74 -3.98 21.10 9.94
N HIS A 75 -2.67 21.10 9.67
CA HIS A 75 -2.13 21.56 8.39
C HIS A 75 -2.67 20.74 7.21
N ILE A 76 -2.63 19.41 7.31
CA ILE A 76 -3.14 18.51 6.27
C ILE A 76 -4.64 18.76 6.06
N LYS A 77 -5.43 18.83 7.13
CA LYS A 77 -6.87 19.07 7.08
C LYS A 77 -7.20 20.38 6.37
N LYS A 78 -6.57 21.49 6.76
CA LYS A 78 -6.78 22.80 6.13
C LYS A 78 -6.41 22.79 4.65
N LYS A 79 -5.30 22.13 4.32
CA LYS A 79 -4.82 22.06 2.95
C LYS A 79 -5.74 21.22 2.06
N LEU A 80 -6.11 20.02 2.49
CA LEU A 80 -7.00 19.13 1.75
C LEU A 80 -8.45 19.64 1.67
N SER A 81 -8.90 20.37 2.68
CA SER A 81 -10.25 21.00 2.65
C SER A 81 -10.36 22.13 1.64
N SER A 82 -9.24 22.78 1.27
CA SER A 82 -9.22 23.84 0.26
C SER A 82 -9.33 23.31 -1.18
N LEU A 83 -9.18 21.99 -1.39
CA LEU A 83 -9.21 21.35 -2.70
C LEU A 83 -10.63 20.82 -2.99
N LYS A 84 -11.16 21.16 -4.16
CA LYS A 84 -12.40 20.58 -4.71
C LYS A 84 -12.06 19.28 -5.43
N MET A 85 -12.78 18.20 -5.12
CA MET A 85 -12.57 16.85 -5.66
C MET A 85 -13.89 16.28 -6.19
N ASP A 86 -13.82 15.21 -7.00
CA ASP A 86 -15.02 14.44 -7.42
C ASP A 86 -15.56 13.56 -6.29
N ASP A 87 -16.75 12.98 -6.45
CA ASP A 87 -17.45 12.23 -5.39
C ASP A 87 -16.65 11.01 -4.87
N ILE A 88 -15.88 10.34 -5.73
CA ILE A 88 -15.08 9.16 -5.36
C ILE A 88 -13.82 9.60 -4.61
N GLN A 89 -13.19 10.67 -5.07
CA GLN A 89 -12.02 11.26 -4.43
C GLN A 89 -12.37 11.90 -3.10
N GLU A 90 -13.54 12.52 -2.97
CA GLU A 90 -13.98 13.14 -1.73
C GLU A 90 -14.32 12.09 -0.67
N ALA A 91 -14.83 10.92 -1.07
CA ALA A 91 -14.93 9.76 -0.19
C ALA A 91 -13.56 9.27 0.30
N ARG A 92 -12.53 9.24 -0.57
CA ARG A 92 -11.16 8.87 -0.19
C ARG A 92 -10.50 9.91 0.71
N LYS A 93 -10.66 11.20 0.42
CA LYS A 93 -10.19 12.32 1.25
C LYS A 93 -10.81 12.26 2.64
N ARG A 94 -12.13 12.05 2.71
CA ARG A 94 -12.85 11.87 3.98
C ARG A 94 -12.30 10.70 4.78
N SER A 95 -12.14 9.54 4.14
CA SER A 95 -11.59 8.35 4.81
C SER A 95 -10.16 8.56 5.33
N PHE A 96 -9.29 9.21 4.55
CA PHE A 96 -7.92 9.53 4.97
C PHE A 96 -7.88 10.54 6.13
N LEU A 97 -8.67 11.62 6.04
CA LEU A 97 -8.75 12.62 7.12
C LEU A 97 -9.32 12.01 8.40
N GLU A 98 -10.33 11.14 8.30
CA GLU A 98 -10.91 10.44 9.45
C GLU A 98 -9.87 9.52 10.13
N GLN A 99 -9.05 8.82 9.36
CA GLN A 99 -7.95 8.01 9.91
C GLN A 99 -6.93 8.87 10.66
N LEU A 100 -6.52 10.00 10.10
CA LEU A 100 -5.62 10.94 10.77
C LEU A 100 -6.24 11.52 12.04
N GLU A 101 -7.51 11.96 11.98
CA GLU A 101 -8.22 12.57 13.12
C GLU A 101 -8.44 11.61 14.28
N LYS A 102 -8.64 10.32 14.00
CA LYS A 102 -8.77 9.29 15.03
C LYS A 102 -7.51 9.16 15.89
N GLU A 103 -6.34 9.43 15.30
CA GLU A 103 -5.05 9.36 15.97
C GLU A 103 -4.59 10.70 16.58
N VAL A 104 -5.33 11.80 16.40
CA VAL A 104 -5.01 13.08 17.04
C VAL A 104 -5.33 13.01 18.55
N PRO A 105 -4.45 13.49 19.45
CA PRO A 105 -4.74 13.57 20.88
C PRO A 105 -5.98 14.42 21.17
N ASP A 106 -6.81 14.00 22.13
CA ASP A 106 -8.12 14.63 22.39
C ASP A 106 -8.03 16.13 22.73
N HIS A 107 -6.96 16.55 23.43
CA HIS A 107 -6.75 17.95 23.78
C HIS A 107 -6.29 18.82 22.58
N LEU A 108 -5.88 18.20 21.48
CA LEU A 108 -5.52 18.85 20.22
C LEU A 108 -6.65 18.81 19.19
N LYS A 109 -7.71 18.03 19.43
CA LYS A 109 -8.88 17.99 18.55
C LYS A 109 -9.58 19.35 18.59
N ILE A 110 -9.78 19.92 17.40
CA ILE A 110 -10.45 21.20 17.24
C ILE A 110 -11.96 20.99 17.27
N THR A 111 -12.63 21.53 18.30
CA THR A 111 -14.09 21.71 18.33
C THR A 111 -14.45 23.04 17.67
N ASP A 112 -14.30 23.15 16.35
CA ASP A 112 -14.80 24.32 15.62
C ASP A 112 -16.25 24.06 15.21
N GLY A 113 -17.16 24.76 15.90
CA GLY A 113 -18.61 24.75 15.69
C GLY A 113 -19.05 25.43 14.39
N SER A 114 -18.72 24.86 13.23
CA SER A 114 -19.43 25.14 11.98
C SER A 114 -19.40 23.93 11.03
N PHE A 115 -20.13 22.88 11.39
CA PHE A 115 -20.75 21.99 10.40
C PHE A 115 -21.94 21.30 11.06
N SER A 116 -23.05 22.03 11.20
CA SER A 116 -24.35 21.39 11.18
C SER A 116 -24.55 20.83 9.78
N LEU A 117 -24.56 19.51 9.66
CA LEU A 117 -25.22 18.83 8.56
C LEU A 117 -26.65 19.39 8.53
N GLU A 118 -26.96 20.24 7.56
CA GLU A 118 -28.35 20.56 7.24
C GLU A 118 -29.00 19.23 6.79
N GLU A 119 -29.80 18.68 7.71
CA GLU A 119 -30.87 17.74 7.38
C GLU A 119 -31.79 18.45 6.38
N GLU A 120 -31.64 18.12 5.10
CA GLU A 120 -32.74 18.34 4.18
C GLU A 120 -33.89 17.43 4.61
N THR A 121 -34.96 18.10 5.01
CA THR A 121 -36.22 17.52 5.46
C THR A 121 -36.95 16.93 4.26
N GLU A 122 -36.91 15.61 4.09
CA GLU A 122 -37.94 14.90 3.32
C GLU A 122 -38.93 14.20 4.23
N ASN A 123 -40.17 14.71 4.14
CA ASN A 123 -41.36 14.19 4.79
C ASN A 123 -41.63 12.73 4.36
N HIS A 124 -41.76 11.87 5.37
CA HIS A 124 -42.73 10.78 5.51
C HIS A 124 -43.16 10.03 4.23
N MET A 125 -42.70 8.77 4.06
CA MET A 125 -43.60 7.61 3.99
C MET A 125 -42.84 6.27 4.07
N GLN A 126 -43.58 5.26 4.51
CA GLN A 126 -43.17 3.96 5.05
C GLN A 126 -42.55 2.95 4.06
N THR A 127 -41.79 2.03 4.67
CA THR A 127 -41.67 0.58 4.37
C THR A 127 -40.48 0.06 3.55
N THR A 128 -39.90 -1.01 4.12
CA THR A 128 -39.04 -2.09 3.57
C THR A 128 -37.52 -1.93 3.50
N GLN A 129 -36.87 -2.59 4.47
CA GLN A 129 -35.59 -3.31 4.44
C GLN A 129 -34.28 -2.57 4.09
N PRO A 130 -33.20 -2.69 4.91
CA PRO A 130 -31.88 -2.20 4.53
C PRO A 130 -31.21 -3.13 3.51
N PRO A 131 -30.61 -2.63 2.42
CA PRO A 131 -29.74 -3.43 1.58
C PRO A 131 -28.40 -3.64 2.31
N VAL A 132 -28.14 -4.89 2.64
CA VAL A 132 -26.83 -5.40 3.07
C VAL A 132 -25.84 -5.12 1.94
N LEU A 133 -24.97 -4.12 2.14
CA LEU A 133 -23.88 -3.83 1.23
C LEU A 133 -22.90 -5.03 1.24
N SER A 134 -22.84 -5.72 0.10
CA SER A 134 -22.09 -6.96 -0.06
C SER A 134 -20.58 -6.76 0.05
N THR A 135 -19.93 -7.78 0.59
CA THR A 135 -18.51 -7.91 0.94
C THR A 135 -17.54 -7.94 -0.25
N HIS A 136 -17.93 -7.49 -1.45
CA HIS A 136 -17.12 -7.61 -2.67
C HIS A 136 -16.36 -6.33 -3.09
N ASN A 137 -16.57 -5.19 -2.43
CA ASN A 137 -15.90 -3.92 -2.78
C ASN A 137 -14.72 -3.54 -1.86
N ARG A 138 -14.10 -4.51 -1.18
CA ARG A 138 -12.92 -4.27 -0.34
C ARG A 138 -11.59 -4.13 -1.12
N ARG A 139 -11.64 -4.08 -2.46
CA ARG A 139 -10.47 -4.22 -3.35
C ARG A 139 -9.98 -2.90 -3.97
N LEU A 140 -10.29 -1.76 -3.35
CA LEU A 140 -9.88 -0.41 -3.81
C LEU A 140 -9.24 0.40 -2.67
N ILE A 141 -8.41 -0.27 -1.86
CA ILE A 141 -7.60 0.35 -0.82
C ILE A 141 -6.18 -0.15 -1.08
N TYR A 142 -5.15 0.68 -0.84
CA TYR A 142 -3.74 0.47 -1.20
C TYR A 142 -3.34 0.93 -2.62
N GLY A 143 -3.55 2.23 -2.86
CA GLY A 143 -2.77 3.00 -3.83
C GLY A 143 -2.01 4.10 -3.09
N GLY A 144 -1.01 3.73 -2.28
CA GLY A 144 -0.26 4.67 -1.43
C GLY A 144 0.40 5.82 -2.21
N GLY A 145 0.87 5.59 -3.43
CA GLY A 145 1.63 6.60 -4.18
C GLY A 145 0.86 7.80 -4.76
N ILE A 146 -0.48 7.86 -4.62
CA ILE A 146 -1.29 8.90 -5.27
C ILE A 146 -1.36 10.19 -4.45
N LEU A 147 -1.45 10.06 -3.12
CA LEU A 147 -1.69 11.21 -2.24
C LEU A 147 -0.36 11.84 -1.74
N SER A 148 0.76 11.14 -1.91
CA SER A 148 2.12 11.66 -1.71
C SER A 148 2.53 12.75 -2.71
N LEU A 149 1.96 12.83 -3.92
CA LEU A 149 2.44 13.79 -4.91
C LEU A 149 1.79 15.19 -4.87
N LEU A 150 0.86 15.46 -3.94
CA LEU A 150 0.11 16.72 -3.94
C LEU A 150 0.91 17.96 -3.49
N ILE A 151 2.14 17.82 -2.97
CA ILE A 151 2.92 18.97 -2.47
C ILE A 151 4.44 18.78 -2.62
N LEU A 152 4.93 18.62 -3.85
CA LEU A 152 6.32 18.97 -4.18
C LEU A 152 6.45 20.42 -4.69
N SER A 153 5.37 21.21 -4.62
CA SER A 153 5.31 22.55 -5.20
C SER A 153 5.88 23.68 -4.32
N ALA A 154 6.49 23.40 -3.17
CA ALA A 154 6.89 24.43 -2.20
C ALA A 154 8.40 24.47 -1.87
N THR A 155 9.27 23.71 -2.54
CA THR A 155 10.68 23.61 -2.16
C THR A 155 11.62 24.03 -3.29
N CYS A 156 11.65 25.32 -3.63
CA CYS A 156 12.76 25.90 -4.42
C CYS A 156 13.10 27.35 -4.05
N PHE A 157 12.99 27.71 -2.77
CA PHE A 157 13.63 28.94 -2.27
C PHE A 157 14.22 28.65 -0.90
N SER A 158 15.49 28.24 -0.84
CA SER A 158 16.41 28.55 0.27
C SER A 158 17.78 27.93 0.02
N THR A 159 18.66 28.69 -0.63
CA THR A 159 20.09 28.93 -0.31
C THR A 159 20.85 29.33 -1.58
N VAL A 160 20.85 30.63 -1.90
CA VAL A 160 21.83 31.21 -2.82
C VAL A 160 22.74 32.13 -2.03
N ALA A 161 23.79 31.55 -1.44
CA ALA A 161 24.92 32.30 -0.91
C ALA A 161 26.14 32.04 -1.81
N THR A 162 26.60 33.12 -2.47
CA THR A 162 27.96 33.37 -2.98
C THR A 162 28.59 32.39 -3.99
N SER A 163 28.49 32.70 -5.29
CA SER A 163 29.63 32.72 -6.26
C SER A 163 29.14 33.02 -7.70
N GLN A 164 30.08 33.27 -8.60
CA GLN A 164 29.95 33.89 -9.93
C GLN A 164 29.34 32.96 -11.02
N ASP A 165 28.90 31.75 -10.65
CA ASP A 165 28.31 30.71 -11.53
C ASP A 165 26.77 30.84 -11.72
N ARG A 166 26.21 31.98 -11.29
CA ARG A 166 24.76 32.20 -11.09
C ARG A 166 23.86 31.95 -12.31
N ALA A 167 24.29 32.24 -13.53
CA ALA A 167 23.38 32.20 -14.67
C ALA A 167 23.01 30.77 -15.05
N GLU A 168 23.99 29.88 -15.09
CA GLU A 168 23.78 28.47 -15.44
C GLU A 168 23.06 27.72 -14.32
N THR A 169 23.44 27.94 -13.06
CA THR A 169 22.80 27.26 -11.91
C THR A 169 21.36 27.72 -11.67
N ILE A 170 21.05 29.02 -11.88
CA ILE A 170 19.68 29.53 -11.77
C ILE A 170 18.82 29.05 -12.95
N GLN A 171 19.38 29.02 -14.16
CA GLN A 171 18.67 28.51 -15.33
C GLN A 171 18.38 27.01 -15.20
N ASP A 172 19.32 26.25 -14.65
CA ASP A 172 19.16 24.82 -14.41
C ASP A 172 18.13 24.53 -13.31
N LEU A 173 18.18 25.26 -12.19
CA LEU A 173 17.12 25.20 -11.16
C LEU A 173 15.75 25.57 -11.74
N GLN A 174 15.66 26.60 -12.58
CA GLN A 174 14.39 26.99 -13.21
C GLN A 174 13.86 25.94 -14.18
N LYS A 175 14.74 25.26 -14.92
CA LYS A 175 14.37 24.13 -15.79
C LYS A 175 13.86 22.96 -14.95
N GLN A 176 14.54 22.63 -13.86
CA GLN A 176 14.15 21.56 -12.94
C GLN A 176 12.79 21.85 -12.28
N VAL A 177 12.58 23.07 -11.78
CA VAL A 177 11.28 23.49 -11.20
C VAL A 177 10.15 23.43 -12.24
N LYS A 178 10.39 23.88 -13.47
CA LYS A 178 9.39 23.81 -14.54
C LYS A 178 9.06 22.37 -14.93
N LEU A 179 10.07 21.50 -14.94
CA LEU A 179 9.89 20.07 -15.18
C LEU A 179 9.04 19.44 -14.08
N GLU A 180 9.39 19.68 -12.82
CA GLU A 180 8.63 19.20 -11.66
C GLU A 180 7.18 19.71 -11.66
N GLN A 181 6.95 20.99 -11.97
CA GLN A 181 5.59 21.55 -12.10
C GLN A 181 4.81 20.91 -13.25
N LYS A 182 5.46 20.67 -14.39
CA LYS A 182 4.84 20.02 -15.55
C LYS A 182 4.47 18.57 -15.22
N ILE A 183 5.34 17.85 -14.52
CA ILE A 183 5.13 16.47 -14.06
C ILE A 183 4.00 16.41 -13.04
N THR A 184 4.04 17.23 -12.00
CA THR A 184 3.01 17.35 -10.95
C THR A 184 1.63 17.62 -11.56
N GLY A 185 1.50 18.65 -12.40
CA GLY A 185 0.23 18.97 -13.05
C GLY A 185 -0.20 17.94 -14.09
N THR A 186 0.69 17.02 -14.51
CA THR A 186 0.36 15.91 -15.40
C THR A 186 -0.19 14.72 -14.62
N TYR A 187 0.40 14.42 -13.46
CA TYR A 187 -0.14 13.41 -12.55
C TYR A 187 -1.47 13.84 -11.94
N GLU A 188 -1.62 15.11 -11.55
CA GLU A 188 -2.90 15.66 -11.10
C GLU A 188 -4.03 15.38 -12.10
N ARG A 189 -3.77 15.52 -13.41
CA ARG A 189 -4.74 15.16 -14.46
C ARG A 189 -5.06 13.67 -14.49
N ALA A 190 -4.06 12.81 -14.36
CA ALA A 190 -4.28 11.37 -14.32
C ALA A 190 -5.18 10.97 -13.14
N LEU A 191 -4.97 11.61 -11.99
CA LEU A 191 -5.77 11.42 -10.78
C LEU A 191 -7.20 11.92 -10.95
N LEU A 192 -7.39 13.03 -11.67
CA LEU A 192 -8.69 13.60 -12.04
C LEU A 192 -9.37 12.86 -13.21
N GLY A 193 -8.91 11.65 -13.56
CA GLY A 193 -9.52 10.79 -14.58
C GLY A 193 -9.07 11.07 -16.03
N ASP A 194 -8.27 12.11 -16.28
CA ASP A 194 -7.65 12.37 -17.59
C ASP A 194 -6.34 11.57 -17.74
N SER A 195 -6.43 10.25 -17.62
CA SER A 195 -5.26 9.36 -17.76
C SER A 195 -4.65 9.44 -19.16
N GLN A 196 -5.47 9.61 -20.21
CA GLN A 196 -4.97 9.73 -21.58
C GLN A 196 -4.22 11.05 -21.83
N GLY A 197 -4.76 12.18 -21.38
CA GLY A 197 -4.10 13.48 -21.48
C GLY A 197 -2.85 13.55 -20.61
N ALA A 198 -2.85 12.86 -19.46
CA ALA A 198 -1.67 12.71 -18.64
C ALA A 198 -0.57 11.92 -19.36
N LEU A 199 -0.89 10.74 -19.91
CA LEU A 199 0.05 9.92 -20.67
C LEU A 199 0.65 10.68 -21.86
N LYS A 200 -0.17 11.41 -22.63
CA LYS A 200 0.30 12.22 -23.76
C LYS A 200 1.31 13.30 -23.36
N ARG A 201 1.19 13.84 -22.14
CA ARG A 201 2.13 14.83 -21.62
C ARG A 201 3.39 14.18 -21.07
N LEU A 202 3.28 13.04 -20.37
CA LEU A 202 4.43 12.29 -19.89
C LEU A 202 5.28 11.77 -21.06
N SER A 203 4.65 11.30 -22.13
CA SER A 203 5.36 10.86 -23.35
C SER A 203 6.07 12.00 -24.10
N SER A 204 5.79 13.27 -23.76
CA SER A 204 6.47 14.45 -24.32
C SER A 204 7.66 14.91 -23.48
N ILE A 205 7.89 14.28 -22.33
CA ILE A 205 9.02 14.55 -21.44
C ILE A 205 10.13 13.59 -21.81
N ASP A 206 11.37 14.09 -21.83
CA ASP A 206 12.54 13.24 -22.05
C ASP A 206 12.66 12.22 -20.92
N GLU A 207 12.68 10.93 -21.25
CA GLU A 207 12.73 9.83 -20.28
C GLU A 207 13.97 9.89 -19.38
N GLN A 208 15.08 10.47 -19.87
CA GLN A 208 16.30 10.64 -19.07
C GLN A 208 16.15 11.71 -17.98
N SER A 209 15.18 12.62 -18.13
CA SER A 209 14.92 13.68 -17.16
C SER A 209 14.01 13.24 -16.00
N LEU A 210 13.41 12.06 -16.09
CA LEU A 210 12.52 11.53 -15.05
C LEU A 210 13.31 10.83 -13.94
N THR A 211 12.96 11.11 -12.69
CA THR A 211 13.47 10.34 -11.54
C THR A 211 12.93 8.91 -11.56
N LYS A 212 13.52 8.03 -10.74
CA LYS A 212 13.07 6.64 -10.62
C LYS A 212 11.61 6.55 -10.15
N GLU A 213 11.23 7.40 -9.22
CA GLU A 213 9.88 7.49 -8.65
C GLU A 213 8.89 7.96 -9.72
N GLN A 214 9.25 9.00 -10.48
CA GLN A 214 8.44 9.49 -11.59
C GLN A 214 8.27 8.42 -12.68
N LYS A 215 9.32 7.66 -13.00
CA LYS A 215 9.23 6.53 -13.93
C LYS A 215 8.29 5.44 -13.41
N ASN A 216 8.30 5.14 -12.12
CA ASN A 216 7.39 4.16 -11.53
C ASN A 216 5.93 4.60 -11.61
N VAL A 217 5.64 5.89 -11.35
CA VAL A 217 4.27 6.43 -11.50
C VAL A 217 3.83 6.42 -12.96
N TYR A 218 4.69 6.84 -13.88
CA TYR A 218 4.39 6.80 -15.32
C TYR A 218 4.15 5.35 -15.80
N MET A 219 5.00 4.41 -15.37
CA MET A 219 4.84 2.99 -15.62
C MET A 219 3.51 2.45 -15.09
N SER A 220 3.11 2.84 -13.87
CA SER A 220 1.80 2.49 -13.30
C SER A 220 0.66 2.94 -14.20
N LEU A 221 0.67 4.19 -14.66
CA LEU A 221 -0.37 4.72 -15.55
C LEU A 221 -0.41 3.99 -16.90
N LEU A 222 0.75 3.64 -17.44
CA LEU A 222 0.83 2.86 -18.68
C LEU A 222 0.23 1.47 -18.49
N VAL A 223 0.55 0.79 -17.38
CA VAL A 223 -0.01 -0.52 -17.02
C VAL A 223 -1.52 -0.45 -16.82
N ASP A 224 -2.04 0.55 -16.11
CA ASP A 224 -3.47 0.71 -15.85
C ASP A 224 -4.25 0.96 -17.17
N GLN A 225 -3.59 1.55 -18.17
CA GLN A 225 -4.12 1.75 -19.53
C GLN A 225 -3.77 0.61 -20.49
N LYS A 226 -3.25 -0.52 -19.98
CA LYS A 226 -2.85 -1.70 -20.75
C LYS A 226 -1.79 -1.46 -21.84
N LYS A 227 -1.02 -0.38 -21.71
CA LYS A 227 0.08 0.01 -22.61
C LYS A 227 1.39 -0.66 -22.19
N TYR A 228 1.40 -1.99 -22.19
CA TYR A 228 2.51 -2.78 -21.63
C TYR A 228 3.82 -2.58 -22.39
N GLU A 229 3.81 -2.53 -23.71
CA GLU A 229 5.03 -2.29 -24.50
C GLU A 229 5.68 -0.94 -24.19
N GLU A 230 4.87 0.10 -24.01
CA GLU A 230 5.36 1.44 -23.63
C GLU A 230 5.95 1.41 -22.21
N ALA A 231 5.31 0.68 -21.28
CA ALA A 231 5.82 0.50 -19.92
C ALA A 231 7.18 -0.22 -19.90
N VAL A 232 7.36 -1.23 -20.75
CA VAL A 232 8.62 -1.98 -20.88
C VAL A 232 9.72 -1.11 -21.51
N LYS A 233 9.39 -0.33 -22.55
CA LYS A 233 10.34 0.62 -23.17
C LYS A 233 10.83 1.68 -22.19
N LEU A 234 9.93 2.23 -21.36
CA LEU A 234 10.27 3.22 -20.33
C LEU A 234 11.32 2.71 -19.33
N GLN A 235 11.35 1.40 -19.11
CA GLN A 235 12.33 0.73 -18.25
C GLN A 235 13.53 0.20 -19.02
N GLY A 236 13.84 0.71 -20.22
CA GLY A 236 15.00 0.26 -21.00
C GLY A 236 14.84 -1.14 -21.61
N ASN A 237 13.60 -1.56 -21.88
CA ASN A 237 13.24 -2.90 -22.35
C ASN A 237 13.47 -4.03 -21.34
N HIS A 238 13.24 -3.73 -20.05
CA HIS A 238 13.28 -4.68 -18.94
C HIS A 238 11.85 -5.09 -18.50
N PRO A 239 11.23 -6.10 -19.15
CA PRO A 239 9.87 -6.53 -18.83
C PRO A 239 9.69 -7.05 -17.39
N GLU A 240 10.74 -7.58 -16.79
CA GLU A 240 10.78 -8.07 -15.40
C GLU A 240 10.41 -6.99 -14.36
N VAL A 241 10.73 -5.72 -14.66
CA VAL A 241 10.40 -4.58 -13.78
C VAL A 241 8.90 -4.29 -13.81
N VAL A 242 8.31 -4.32 -15.01
CA VAL A 242 6.87 -4.08 -15.22
C VAL A 242 6.07 -5.23 -14.61
N GLU A 243 6.50 -6.47 -14.86
CA GLU A 243 5.90 -7.66 -14.27
C GLU A 243 5.90 -7.60 -12.74
N SER A 244 7.06 -7.31 -12.14
CA SER A 244 7.20 -7.21 -10.69
C SER A 244 6.27 -6.15 -10.10
N MET A 245 6.06 -5.03 -10.78
CA MET A 245 5.08 -4.02 -10.35
C MET A 245 3.65 -4.56 -10.42
N ILE A 246 3.27 -5.24 -11.50
CA ILE A 246 1.92 -5.82 -11.65
C ILE A 246 1.66 -6.89 -10.59
N SER A 247 2.61 -7.81 -10.39
CA SER A 247 2.53 -8.85 -9.35
C SER A 247 2.45 -8.25 -7.94
N LYS A 248 3.18 -7.15 -7.66
CA LYS A 248 3.09 -6.43 -6.37
C LYS A 248 1.71 -5.82 -6.14
N LYS A 249 1.07 -5.24 -7.16
CA LYS A 249 -0.31 -4.73 -7.08
C LYS A 249 -1.34 -5.84 -6.85
N GLY A 250 -0.99 -7.10 -7.10
CA GLY A 250 -1.92 -8.24 -6.99
C GLY A 250 -3.01 -8.23 -8.06
N ASP A 251 -2.79 -7.54 -9.18
CA ASP A 251 -3.70 -7.53 -10.31
C ASP A 251 -3.42 -8.75 -11.21
N VAL A 252 -4.05 -9.87 -10.84
CA VAL A 252 -3.91 -11.14 -11.56
C VAL A 252 -4.38 -11.03 -13.01
N SER A 253 -5.37 -10.18 -13.31
CA SER A 253 -5.89 -10.02 -14.67
C SER A 253 -4.88 -9.28 -15.54
N ALA A 254 -4.34 -8.17 -15.03
CA ALA A 254 -3.27 -7.46 -15.73
C ALA A 254 -2.01 -8.32 -15.87
N LEU A 255 -1.65 -9.13 -14.87
CA LEU A 255 -0.51 -10.05 -14.97
C LEU A 255 -0.74 -11.07 -16.09
N LYS A 256 -1.94 -11.62 -16.17
CA LYS A 256 -2.32 -12.58 -17.21
C LYS A 256 -2.27 -11.97 -18.61
N GLU A 257 -2.76 -10.75 -18.78
CA GLU A 257 -2.68 -10.03 -20.05
C GLU A 257 -1.23 -9.69 -20.42
N PHE A 258 -0.43 -9.19 -19.46
CA PHE A 258 0.98 -8.89 -19.66
C PHE A 258 1.78 -10.11 -20.12
N GLN A 259 1.56 -11.27 -19.49
CA GLN A 259 2.22 -12.54 -19.82
C GLN A 259 1.91 -13.05 -21.24
N GLN A 260 0.83 -12.59 -21.88
CA GLN A 260 0.57 -12.95 -23.29
C GLN A 260 1.57 -12.30 -24.24
N THR A 261 2.09 -11.13 -23.88
CA THR A 261 3.01 -10.34 -24.71
C THR A 261 4.47 -10.50 -24.24
N PHE A 262 4.68 -10.64 -22.93
CA PHE A 262 5.99 -10.82 -22.31
C PHE A 262 6.01 -12.05 -21.40
N PRO A 263 6.10 -13.28 -21.97
CA PRO A 263 6.11 -14.50 -21.18
C PRO A 263 7.37 -14.61 -20.32
N SER A 264 7.20 -15.01 -19.06
CA SER A 264 8.30 -15.30 -18.15
C SER A 264 7.99 -16.49 -17.22
N SER A 265 9.05 -17.10 -16.67
CA SER A 265 8.96 -18.12 -15.63
C SER A 265 8.34 -17.56 -14.35
N THR A 266 8.75 -16.35 -13.96
CA THR A 266 8.29 -15.66 -12.76
C THR A 266 6.81 -15.33 -12.81
N GLY A 267 6.32 -14.77 -13.91
CA GLY A 267 4.90 -14.50 -14.09
C GLY A 267 4.07 -15.78 -14.23
N SER A 268 4.61 -16.83 -14.87
CA SER A 268 3.96 -18.15 -14.89
C SER A 268 3.84 -18.77 -13.49
N PHE A 269 4.84 -18.58 -12.64
CA PHE A 269 4.84 -19.01 -11.24
C PHE A 269 3.79 -18.23 -10.43
N ASP A 270 3.81 -16.90 -10.50
CA ASP A 270 2.88 -16.01 -9.79
C ASP A 270 1.41 -16.31 -10.23
N LEU A 271 1.16 -16.51 -11.53
CA LEU A 271 -0.16 -16.89 -12.05
C LEU A 271 -0.60 -18.27 -11.57
N ALA A 272 0.28 -19.27 -11.60
CA ALA A 272 -0.03 -20.62 -11.14
C ALA A 272 -0.39 -20.64 -9.65
N TYR A 273 0.28 -19.82 -8.82
CA TYR A 273 -0.09 -19.63 -7.41
C TYR A 273 -1.53 -19.09 -7.26
N HIS A 274 -1.87 -18.02 -7.97
CA HIS A 274 -3.20 -17.40 -7.89
C HIS A 274 -4.32 -18.29 -8.45
N GLU A 275 -4.01 -19.11 -9.47
CA GLU A 275 -4.93 -20.08 -10.06
C GLU A 275 -4.94 -21.43 -9.31
N GLN A 276 -4.20 -21.56 -8.20
CA GLN A 276 -4.08 -22.77 -7.38
C GLN A 276 -3.56 -24.01 -8.16
N ARG A 277 -2.77 -23.78 -9.20
CA ARG A 277 -2.12 -24.83 -10.00
C ARG A 277 -0.76 -25.15 -9.40
N TRP A 278 -0.75 -25.76 -8.22
CA TRP A 278 0.46 -25.96 -7.40
C TRP A 278 1.55 -26.78 -8.11
N GLU A 279 1.18 -27.84 -8.82
CA GLU A 279 2.12 -28.64 -9.57
C GLU A 279 2.76 -27.84 -10.71
N ASP A 280 1.99 -26.96 -11.36
CA ASP A 280 2.45 -26.14 -12.47
C ASP A 280 3.41 -25.06 -11.98
N MET A 281 3.10 -24.48 -10.82
CA MET A 281 3.95 -23.53 -10.10
C MET A 281 5.31 -24.15 -9.77
N MET A 282 5.34 -25.38 -9.22
CA MET A 282 6.59 -26.06 -8.85
C MET A 282 7.42 -26.53 -10.05
N ARG A 283 6.85 -26.60 -11.24
CA ARG A 283 7.59 -26.92 -12.48
C ARG A 283 8.34 -25.73 -13.07
N GLN A 284 8.03 -24.51 -12.64
CA GLN A 284 8.71 -23.32 -13.15
C GLN A 284 10.16 -23.29 -12.67
N SER A 285 11.09 -23.12 -13.62
CA SER A 285 12.52 -22.94 -13.35
C SER A 285 12.96 -21.51 -13.69
N GLY A 286 14.03 -21.03 -13.05
CA GLY A 286 14.52 -19.67 -13.28
C GLY A 286 13.55 -18.58 -12.79
N VAL A 287 12.76 -18.87 -11.76
CA VAL A 287 11.91 -17.87 -11.10
C VAL A 287 12.81 -16.95 -10.27
N GLU A 288 12.62 -15.63 -10.42
CA GLU A 288 13.30 -14.66 -9.57
C GLU A 288 12.71 -14.72 -8.16
N MET A 289 13.45 -15.28 -7.22
CA MET A 289 12.96 -15.50 -5.86
C MET A 289 13.03 -14.23 -5.02
N THR A 290 11.87 -13.84 -4.48
CA THR A 290 11.71 -12.79 -3.46
C THR A 290 11.13 -13.42 -2.20
N ASP A 291 11.15 -12.72 -1.06
CA ASP A 291 10.59 -13.25 0.20
C ASP A 291 9.13 -13.72 0.05
N LYS A 292 8.32 -12.92 -0.65
CA LYS A 292 6.94 -13.28 -1.00
C LYS A 292 6.85 -14.56 -1.84
N ARG A 293 7.77 -14.79 -2.78
CA ARG A 293 7.75 -16.00 -3.63
C ARG A 293 8.26 -17.22 -2.89
N TYR A 294 9.19 -17.06 -1.95
CA TYR A 294 9.54 -18.12 -0.99
C TYR A 294 8.33 -18.52 -0.14
N GLU A 295 7.58 -17.54 0.37
CA GLU A 295 6.32 -17.81 1.09
C GLU A 295 5.30 -18.53 0.21
N MET A 296 5.06 -18.04 -1.02
CA MET A 296 4.18 -18.71 -1.98
C MET A 296 4.63 -20.15 -2.23
N LYS A 297 5.93 -20.39 -2.40
CA LYS A 297 6.50 -21.71 -2.67
C LYS A 297 6.34 -22.65 -1.48
N ALA A 298 6.57 -22.17 -0.26
CA ALA A 298 6.30 -22.92 0.96
C ALA A 298 4.82 -23.31 1.04
N TYR A 299 3.91 -22.38 0.75
CA TYR A 299 2.47 -22.65 0.72
C TYR A 299 2.09 -23.69 -0.33
N GLY A 300 2.64 -23.56 -1.55
CA GLY A 300 2.43 -24.53 -2.62
C GLY A 300 2.91 -25.93 -2.23
N TYR A 301 4.04 -26.04 -1.53
CA TYR A 301 4.52 -27.32 -1.00
C TYR A 301 3.58 -27.90 0.07
N LEU A 302 3.02 -27.09 0.96
CA LEU A 302 2.00 -27.56 1.91
C LEU A 302 0.77 -28.12 1.18
N LYS A 303 0.28 -27.45 0.12
CA LYS A 303 -0.85 -27.94 -0.68
C LYS A 303 -0.55 -29.22 -1.46
N LEU A 304 0.73 -29.48 -1.75
CA LEU A 304 1.22 -30.73 -2.34
C LEU A 304 1.63 -31.78 -1.29
N ASP A 305 1.33 -31.52 -0.02
CA ASP A 305 1.67 -32.39 1.11
C ASP A 305 3.18 -32.62 1.35
N LYS A 306 4.00 -31.70 0.85
CA LYS A 306 5.47 -31.70 0.92
C LYS A 306 5.98 -30.83 2.08
N VAL A 307 5.67 -31.25 3.30
CA VAL A 307 5.92 -30.47 4.53
C VAL A 307 7.41 -30.18 4.76
N LYS A 308 8.31 -31.10 4.40
CA LYS A 308 9.75 -30.91 4.60
C LYS A 308 10.27 -29.79 3.70
N GLU A 309 9.92 -29.84 2.42
CA GLU A 309 10.27 -28.82 1.44
C GLU A 309 9.66 -27.46 1.80
N ALA A 310 8.42 -27.44 2.33
CA ALA A 310 7.82 -26.20 2.83
C ALA A 310 8.64 -25.54 3.96
N LYS A 311 9.18 -26.34 4.90
CA LYS A 311 10.05 -25.85 5.98
C LYS A 311 11.37 -25.30 5.45
N GLU A 312 11.96 -25.96 4.46
CA GLU A 312 13.19 -25.51 3.83
C GLU A 312 13.01 -24.14 3.17
N GLU A 313 11.93 -23.94 2.41
CA GLU A 313 11.61 -22.65 1.79
C GLU A 313 11.34 -21.56 2.85
N ALA A 314 10.60 -21.88 3.92
CA ALA A 314 10.30 -20.93 4.99
C ALA A 314 11.55 -20.50 5.79
N ALA A 315 12.55 -21.37 5.91
CA ALA A 315 13.82 -21.06 6.57
C ALA A 315 14.61 -19.96 5.83
N HIS A 316 14.41 -19.79 4.51
CA HIS A 316 15.08 -18.74 3.74
C HIS A 316 14.66 -17.32 4.13
N ILE A 317 13.42 -17.12 4.61
CA ILE A 317 12.84 -15.80 4.86
C ILE A 317 12.69 -15.43 6.34
N GLN A 318 13.11 -16.32 7.24
CA GLN A 318 13.00 -16.15 8.71
C GLN A 318 11.61 -15.67 9.19
N ASN A 319 10.55 -15.98 8.45
CA ASN A 319 9.20 -15.53 8.74
C ASN A 319 8.59 -16.43 9.83
N GLN A 320 8.44 -15.88 11.05
CA GLN A 320 7.91 -16.60 12.19
C GLN A 320 6.45 -17.02 12.00
N GLU A 321 5.62 -16.19 11.36
CA GLU A 321 4.21 -16.52 11.11
C GLU A 321 4.08 -17.72 10.16
N LEU A 322 4.87 -17.73 9.09
CA LEU A 322 4.89 -18.85 8.15
C LEU A 322 5.36 -20.15 8.83
N ASN A 323 6.41 -20.08 9.64
CA ASN A 323 6.89 -21.23 10.40
C ASN A 323 5.82 -21.78 11.34
N GLN A 324 5.10 -20.91 12.06
CA GLN A 324 3.99 -21.32 12.92
C GLN A 324 2.85 -21.98 12.14
N LYS A 325 2.52 -21.47 10.94
CA LYS A 325 1.52 -22.10 10.06
C LYS A 325 1.96 -23.50 9.62
N ILE A 326 3.21 -23.67 9.24
CA ILE A 326 3.77 -24.97 8.84
C ILE A 326 3.77 -25.96 10.01
N GLU A 327 4.16 -25.53 11.21
CA GLU A 327 4.11 -26.35 12.42
C GLU A 327 2.67 -26.76 12.77
N THR A 328 1.72 -25.83 12.65
CA THR A 328 0.30 -26.12 12.88
C THR A 328 -0.23 -27.12 11.86
N TYR A 329 0.11 -26.95 10.58
CA TYR A 329 -0.24 -27.88 9.51
C TYR A 329 0.31 -29.30 9.80
N GLU A 330 1.59 -29.41 10.16
CA GLU A 330 2.22 -30.70 10.47
C GLU A 330 1.57 -31.38 11.68
N LYS A 331 1.28 -30.61 12.74
CA LYS A 331 0.59 -31.12 13.93
C LYS A 331 -0.80 -31.64 13.58
N THR A 332 -1.62 -30.84 12.91
CA THR A 332 -2.97 -31.24 12.50
C THR A 332 -2.95 -32.45 11.58
N LYS A 333 -1.98 -32.52 10.65
CA LYS A 333 -1.80 -33.70 9.79
C LYS A 333 -1.49 -34.97 10.59
N ASN A 334 -0.61 -34.88 11.59
CA ASN A 334 -0.30 -36.01 12.46
C ASN A 334 -1.53 -36.46 13.27
N GLU A 335 -2.34 -35.52 13.76
CA GLU A 335 -3.59 -35.82 14.46
C GLU A 335 -4.64 -36.49 13.55
N VAL A 336 -4.72 -36.09 12.27
CA VAL A 336 -5.58 -36.75 11.27
C VAL A 336 -5.15 -38.20 11.05
N GLU A 337 -3.85 -38.43 10.84
CA GLU A 337 -3.30 -39.78 10.63
C GLU A 337 -3.46 -40.68 11.86
N GLU A 338 -3.32 -40.12 13.07
CA GLU A 338 -3.58 -40.86 14.31
C GLU A 338 -5.07 -41.23 14.44
N THR A 339 -5.98 -40.29 14.19
CA THR A 339 -7.42 -40.53 14.24
C THR A 339 -7.83 -41.59 13.21
N LYS A 340 -7.28 -41.52 12.00
CA LYS A 340 -7.49 -42.52 10.94
C LYS A 340 -7.05 -43.91 11.36
N LYS A 341 -5.87 -44.04 12.01
CA LYS A 341 -5.42 -45.33 12.57
C LYS A 341 -6.38 -45.86 13.64
N GLN A 342 -6.86 -45.00 14.53
CA GLN A 342 -7.84 -45.39 15.56
C GLN A 342 -9.16 -45.88 14.94
N VAL A 343 -9.64 -45.24 13.86
CA VAL A 343 -10.81 -45.70 13.09
C VAL A 343 -10.55 -47.07 12.48
N GLU A 344 -9.39 -47.29 11.86
CA GLU A 344 -9.03 -48.58 11.26
C GLU A 344 -8.90 -49.69 12.31
N GLU A 345 -8.33 -49.40 13.48
CA GLU A 345 -8.20 -50.35 14.59
C GLU A 345 -9.56 -50.74 15.17
N GLU A 346 -10.45 -49.78 15.40
CA GLU A 346 -11.80 -50.04 15.91
C GLU A 346 -12.63 -50.88 14.91
N ASN A 347 -12.44 -50.64 13.60
CA ASN A 347 -13.08 -51.40 12.53
C ASN A 347 -12.61 -52.86 12.42
N LYS A 348 -11.40 -53.17 12.91
CA LYS A 348 -10.81 -54.53 12.89
C LYS A 348 -11.21 -55.38 14.10
N LYS A 349 -11.88 -54.80 15.11
CA LYS A 349 -12.30 -55.54 16.31
C LYS A 349 -13.50 -56.44 16.02
N ASP A 350 -13.54 -57.61 16.66
CA ASP A 350 -14.65 -58.58 16.57
C ASP A 350 -15.98 -58.01 17.08
N LYS A 351 -15.92 -57.13 18.09
CA LYS A 351 -17.05 -56.32 18.57
C LYS A 351 -16.76 -54.87 18.29
N LYS A 352 -17.34 -54.36 17.20
CA LYS A 352 -17.21 -52.96 16.79
C LYS A 352 -18.10 -52.08 17.66
N ASP A 353 -17.55 -50.96 18.11
CA ASP A 353 -18.33 -49.87 18.69
C ASP A 353 -18.69 -48.87 17.60
N GLU A 354 -19.88 -49.04 17.01
CA GLU A 354 -20.41 -48.17 15.94
C GLU A 354 -20.49 -46.70 16.36
N ASN A 355 -20.79 -46.41 17.63
CA ASN A 355 -20.86 -45.03 18.12
C ASN A 355 -19.47 -44.39 18.18
N LYS A 356 -18.47 -45.16 18.62
CA LYS A 356 -17.08 -44.70 18.66
C LYS A 356 -16.51 -44.51 17.25
N ILE A 357 -16.78 -45.42 16.32
CA ILE A 357 -16.37 -45.29 14.91
C ILE A 357 -16.97 -44.01 14.31
N LYS A 358 -18.26 -43.77 14.54
CA LYS A 358 -18.94 -42.56 14.06
C LYS A 358 -18.31 -41.29 14.64
N SER A 359 -18.07 -41.26 15.96
CA SER A 359 -17.43 -40.11 16.62
C SER A 359 -16.02 -39.82 16.08
N LEU A 360 -15.20 -40.85 15.88
CA LEU A 360 -13.84 -40.70 15.35
C LEU A 360 -13.85 -40.25 13.88
N THR A 361 -14.80 -40.76 13.08
CA THR A 361 -14.98 -40.34 11.68
C THR A 361 -15.38 -38.87 11.58
N ASP A 362 -16.31 -38.43 12.44
CA ASP A 362 -16.72 -37.02 12.52
C ASP A 362 -15.57 -36.11 12.96
N GLN A 363 -14.73 -36.57 13.90
CA GLN A 363 -13.52 -35.86 14.33
C GLN A 363 -12.50 -35.75 13.19
N GLN A 364 -12.20 -36.86 12.51
CA GLN A 364 -11.28 -36.88 11.37
C GLN A 364 -11.72 -35.89 10.30
N LYS A 365 -13.02 -35.87 9.95
CA LYS A 365 -13.55 -34.94 8.95
C LYS A 365 -13.35 -33.47 9.35
N LYS A 366 -13.58 -33.13 10.62
CA LYS A 366 -13.33 -31.76 11.11
C LYS A 366 -11.85 -31.38 11.04
N GLN A 367 -10.96 -32.32 11.35
CA GLN A 367 -9.51 -32.09 11.27
C GLN A 367 -9.05 -31.94 9.80
N GLU A 368 -9.58 -32.75 8.88
CA GLU A 368 -9.31 -32.62 7.43
C GLU A 368 -9.84 -31.29 6.86
N GLU A 369 -11.01 -30.82 7.32
CA GLU A 369 -11.53 -29.50 6.96
C GLU A 369 -10.65 -28.37 7.51
N ALA A 370 -10.17 -28.49 8.75
CA ALA A 370 -9.22 -27.54 9.32
C ALA A 370 -7.90 -27.50 8.52
N LEU A 371 -7.38 -28.66 8.11
CA LEU A 371 -6.15 -28.77 7.31
C LEU A 371 -6.28 -28.11 5.93
N LYS A 372 -7.46 -28.18 5.30
CA LYS A 372 -7.73 -27.52 4.01
C LYS A 372 -7.73 -25.99 4.11
N ASN A 373 -8.12 -25.47 5.27
CA ASN A 373 -8.28 -24.05 5.55
C ASN A 373 -7.00 -23.39 6.10
N LEU A 374 -5.99 -24.19 6.47
CA LEU A 374 -4.61 -23.75 6.69
C LEU A 374 -3.89 -23.57 5.34
#